data_AF-A0A252D395-F1
#
_entry.id   AF-A0A252D395-F1
#
_cell.length_a   1.000
_cell.length_b   1.000
_cell.length_c   1.000
_cell.angle_alpha   90.00
_cell.angle_beta   90.00
_cell.angle_gamma   90.00
#
_symmetry.space_group_name_H-M   'P 1'
#
loop_
_entity.id
_entity.type
_entity.pdbx_description
1 polymer ?
#
loop_
_entity_poly.entity_id
_entity_poly.type
_entity_poly.pdbx_seq_one_letter_code
_entity_poly.pdbx_strand_id
1 'polypeptide(L)'
;MSKFKLYTLISAICMMSVVFYSFAGFSQSPQPHVRLISPTPASQLIPFEAEATTPQSPVKLALQAEDSTDKSLDNAKFNLQIFTPPPTPWFTTDFPIVEGTKLLDIETIAPKGQLEFQQILPIRGNYQLKVNVTPVVANAFTPIQQTLTLPVAENWVKYRNFAILTVILLLVGLGGGWIIGGRQAIAPGEMAPQQVRLLLSGVIVVAISALLFVNISAEVAQSQSSGHAHNHDHHDHGAATAAPVDNSGIVRQQGFQAQLLGDDSATVGKPAALQVKVTDENTNQPVQEVLLNIKTTQLEDGWVNFAYQGVPDTTGQFSWEQGFFDGAPHKLEVEISPQPNASRQFTPFKVQKDIDVEGVAPPFSVRFISLAYMTAFVIVGLLVGLRLRKNLPLHS
;
A
#
# COMPACT_ATOMS: atom_id res chain seq x y z
N MET A 1 38.11 -63.89 -13.85
CA MET A 1 38.03 -62.44 -14.18
C MET A 1 36.68 -61.92 -13.71
N SER A 2 36.54 -61.04 -12.69
CA SER A 2 35.23 -60.36 -12.51
C SER A 2 35.16 -59.23 -11.46
N LYS A 3 35.92 -59.23 -10.36
CA LYS A 3 35.65 -58.24 -9.28
C LYS A 3 36.56 -57.01 -9.29
N PHE A 4 37.83 -57.15 -9.69
CA PHE A 4 38.79 -56.03 -9.67
C PHE A 4 38.57 -54.95 -10.75
N LYS A 5 37.94 -55.31 -11.88
CA LYS A 5 37.65 -54.37 -12.99
C LYS A 5 36.43 -53.47 -12.70
N LEU A 6 35.54 -53.88 -11.81
CA LEU A 6 34.32 -53.12 -11.49
C LEU A 6 34.64 -51.93 -10.56
N TYR A 7 35.47 -52.16 -9.54
CA TYR A 7 35.85 -51.10 -8.59
C TYR A 7 36.70 -49.99 -9.23
N THR A 8 37.54 -50.33 -10.20
CA THR A 8 38.32 -49.34 -10.96
C THR A 8 37.44 -48.49 -11.87
N LEU A 9 36.41 -49.09 -12.48
CA LEU A 9 35.44 -48.34 -13.30
C LEU A 9 34.61 -47.37 -12.45
N ILE A 10 34.11 -47.83 -11.28
CA ILE A 10 33.32 -46.99 -10.36
C ILE A 10 34.17 -45.83 -9.82
N SER A 11 35.42 -46.09 -9.43
CA SER A 11 36.33 -45.04 -8.96
C SER A 11 36.65 -44.01 -10.05
N ALA A 12 36.81 -44.44 -11.30
CA ALA A 12 37.06 -43.54 -12.42
C ALA A 12 35.84 -42.66 -12.75
N ILE A 13 34.63 -43.23 -12.68
CA ILE A 13 33.37 -42.50 -12.86
C ILE A 13 33.18 -41.46 -11.75
N CYS A 14 33.43 -41.84 -10.48
CA CYS A 14 33.35 -40.90 -9.36
C CYS A 14 34.37 -39.74 -9.47
N MET A 15 35.63 -40.02 -9.84
CA MET A 15 36.62 -38.95 -10.06
C MET A 15 36.24 -38.04 -11.23
N MET A 16 35.78 -38.60 -12.36
CA MET A 16 35.31 -37.76 -13.47
C MET A 16 34.11 -36.90 -13.07
N SER A 17 33.14 -37.44 -12.31
CA SER A 17 32.00 -36.65 -11.84
C SER A 17 32.42 -35.49 -10.94
N VAL A 18 33.43 -35.66 -10.07
CA VAL A 18 33.95 -34.57 -9.23
C VAL A 18 34.64 -33.49 -10.08
N VAL A 19 35.37 -33.88 -11.13
CA VAL A 19 36.01 -32.94 -12.07
C VAL A 19 34.94 -32.18 -12.87
N PHE A 20 33.93 -32.84 -13.40
CA PHE A 20 32.84 -32.17 -14.12
C PHE A 20 31.98 -31.26 -13.21
N TYR A 21 31.77 -31.62 -11.94
CA TYR A 21 31.11 -30.75 -10.96
C TYR A 21 31.97 -29.55 -10.55
N SER A 22 33.29 -29.70 -10.48
CA SER A 22 34.19 -28.58 -10.14
C SER A 22 34.39 -27.60 -11.31
N PHE A 23 34.30 -28.04 -12.56
CA PHE A 23 34.29 -27.13 -13.72
C PHE A 23 32.96 -26.37 -13.90
N ALA A 24 31.83 -26.94 -13.48
CA ALA A 24 30.53 -26.27 -13.54
C ALA A 24 30.37 -25.11 -12.53
N GLY A 25 31.20 -25.07 -11.48
CA GLY A 25 31.11 -24.08 -10.41
C GLY A 25 31.78 -22.71 -10.69
N PHE A 26 32.58 -22.58 -11.75
CA PHE A 26 33.43 -21.39 -11.98
C PHE A 26 33.03 -20.49 -13.16
N SER A 27 31.87 -20.72 -13.80
CA SER A 27 31.48 -19.97 -15.00
C SER A 27 30.19 -19.14 -14.85
N GLN A 28 29.86 -18.68 -13.65
CA GLN A 28 28.92 -17.56 -13.52
C GLN A 28 29.72 -16.27 -13.57
N SER A 29 29.92 -15.75 -14.78
CA SER A 29 30.34 -14.36 -14.96
C SER A 29 29.33 -13.48 -14.22
N PRO A 30 29.77 -12.53 -13.36
CA PRO A 30 28.88 -11.61 -12.68
C PRO A 30 27.96 -10.95 -13.71
N GLN A 31 26.66 -10.91 -13.45
CA GLN A 31 25.69 -10.31 -14.35
C GLN A 31 25.31 -8.91 -13.86
N PRO A 32 25.08 -7.95 -14.78
CA PRO A 32 24.48 -6.66 -14.42
C PRO A 32 23.17 -6.87 -13.66
N HIS A 33 22.94 -6.07 -12.63
CA HIS A 33 21.80 -6.23 -11.74
C HIS A 33 21.30 -4.88 -11.21
N VAL A 34 20.11 -4.88 -10.62
CA VAL A 34 19.55 -3.73 -9.91
C VAL A 34 19.57 -4.00 -8.41
N ARG A 35 20.05 -3.03 -7.65
CA ARG A 35 20.08 -3.07 -6.18
C ARG A 35 19.10 -2.08 -5.59
N LEU A 36 18.34 -2.52 -4.58
CA LEU A 36 17.53 -1.64 -3.74
C LEU A 36 18.40 -1.04 -2.63
N ILE A 37 18.50 0.29 -2.62
CA ILE A 37 19.21 1.10 -1.64
C ILE A 37 18.14 1.94 -0.93
N SER A 38 17.55 1.44 0.15
CA SER A 38 16.69 2.27 0.99
C SER A 38 17.49 2.81 2.17
N PRO A 39 17.45 4.13 2.45
CA PRO A 39 18.03 4.67 3.68
C PRO A 39 17.29 4.18 4.93
N THR A 40 16.02 3.79 4.79
CA THR A 40 15.22 3.24 5.88
C THR A 40 15.47 1.73 5.96
N PRO A 41 15.94 1.21 7.11
CA PRO A 41 16.07 -0.23 7.31
C PRO A 41 14.73 -0.94 7.09
N ALA A 42 14.75 -2.11 6.43
CA ALA A 42 13.54 -2.88 6.17
C ALA A 42 12.72 -3.19 7.44
N SER A 43 13.38 -3.31 8.59
CA SER A 43 12.73 -3.53 9.89
C SER A 43 11.92 -2.35 10.43
N GLN A 44 12.09 -1.16 9.86
CA GLN A 44 11.38 0.07 10.25
C GLN A 44 10.29 0.46 9.25
N LEU A 45 10.09 -0.34 8.19
CA LEU A 45 9.02 -0.13 7.23
C LEU A 45 7.71 -0.67 7.79
N ILE A 46 6.83 0.26 8.15
CA ILE A 46 5.46 -0.02 8.59
C ILE A 46 4.46 0.42 7.51
N PRO A 47 3.32 -0.27 7.38
CA PRO A 47 2.28 0.14 6.46
C PRO A 47 1.63 1.44 6.92
N PHE A 48 0.83 2.03 6.03
CA PHE A 48 -0.06 3.12 6.34
C PHE A 48 -1.05 2.76 7.47
N GLU A 49 -1.35 3.75 8.31
CA GLU A 49 -2.33 3.63 9.38
C GLU A 49 -3.32 4.80 9.32
N ALA A 50 -4.54 4.54 8.83
CA ALA A 50 -5.59 5.55 8.72
C ALA A 50 -5.98 6.16 10.08
N GLU A 51 -5.83 5.41 11.17
CA GLU A 51 -6.15 5.86 12.53
C GLU A 51 -4.95 6.50 13.25
N ALA A 52 -3.83 6.73 12.56
CA ALA A 52 -2.63 7.29 13.17
C ALA A 52 -2.87 8.75 13.60
N THR A 53 -2.57 9.04 14.86
CA THR A 53 -2.63 10.41 15.40
C THR A 53 -1.40 11.25 15.09
N THR A 54 -0.35 10.61 14.56
CA THR A 54 0.89 11.26 14.15
C THR A 54 1.04 11.16 12.63
N PRO A 55 1.41 12.25 11.93
CA PRO A 55 1.60 12.21 10.49
C PRO A 55 2.64 11.15 10.08
N GLN A 56 2.24 10.26 9.19
CA GLN A 56 3.13 9.25 8.61
C GLN A 56 3.83 9.82 7.37
N SER A 57 5.14 9.64 7.29
CA SER A 57 5.93 10.05 6.12
C SER A 57 6.07 8.90 5.11
N PRO A 58 6.09 9.19 3.81
CA PRO A 58 6.34 8.17 2.78
C PRO A 58 7.76 7.59 2.92
N VAL A 59 7.93 6.34 2.51
CA VAL A 59 9.22 5.65 2.54
C VAL A 59 10.07 6.13 1.38
N LYS A 60 11.29 6.61 1.65
CA LYS A 60 12.28 6.89 0.60
C LYS A 60 12.89 5.58 0.09
N LEU A 61 12.80 5.37 -1.22
CA LEU A 61 13.36 4.21 -1.92
C LEU A 61 14.33 4.68 -2.99
N ALA A 62 15.46 4.00 -3.13
CA ALA A 62 16.36 4.20 -4.26
C ALA A 62 16.72 2.87 -4.92
N LEU A 63 16.77 2.85 -6.25
CA LEU A 63 17.21 1.72 -7.05
C LEU A 63 18.47 2.13 -7.81
N GLN A 64 19.50 1.29 -7.78
CA GLN A 64 20.75 1.51 -8.47
C GLN A 64 20.96 0.41 -9.49
N ALA A 65 21.12 0.76 -10.76
CA ALA A 65 21.53 -0.17 -11.80
C ALA A 65 23.06 -0.26 -11.81
N GLU A 66 23.59 -1.48 -11.75
CA GLU A 66 25.01 -1.77 -11.65
C GLU A 66 25.43 -2.78 -12.72
N ASP A 67 26.64 -2.62 -13.25
CA ASP A 67 27.25 -3.57 -14.17
C ASP A 67 27.79 -4.81 -13.45
N SER A 68 28.45 -5.71 -14.19
CA SER A 68 29.08 -6.91 -13.65
C SER A 68 30.27 -6.64 -12.69
N THR A 69 30.67 -5.38 -12.54
CA THR A 69 31.77 -4.93 -11.67
C THR A 69 31.27 -4.04 -10.52
N ASP A 70 29.96 -4.06 -10.23
CA ASP A 70 29.29 -3.24 -9.22
C ASP A 70 29.44 -1.72 -9.47
N LYS A 71 29.69 -1.32 -10.72
CA LYS A 71 29.77 0.08 -11.11
C LYS A 71 28.41 0.55 -11.63
N SER A 72 28.02 1.76 -11.24
CA SER A 72 26.79 2.39 -11.73
C SER A 72 26.71 2.45 -13.26
N LEU A 73 25.54 2.12 -13.81
CA LEU A 73 25.21 2.22 -15.23
C LEU A 73 24.63 3.61 -15.55
N ASP A 74 25.42 4.48 -16.19
CA ASP A 74 24.98 5.81 -16.58
C ASP A 74 23.91 5.77 -17.69
N ASN A 75 23.06 6.80 -17.73
CA ASN A 75 21.98 6.98 -18.72
C ASN A 75 21.08 5.74 -18.87
N ALA A 76 20.64 5.23 -17.73
CA ALA A 76 19.74 4.08 -17.65
C ALA A 76 18.28 4.54 -17.71
N LYS A 77 17.48 3.93 -18.57
CA LYS A 77 16.03 4.09 -18.60
C LYS A 77 15.40 3.01 -17.72
N PHE A 78 14.79 3.43 -16.62
CA PHE A 78 14.06 2.57 -15.70
C PHE A 78 12.59 2.52 -16.09
N ASN A 79 12.03 1.32 -16.13
CA ASN A 79 10.61 1.08 -15.97
C ASN A 79 10.44 0.28 -14.67
N LEU A 80 9.80 0.91 -13.68
CA LEU A 80 9.55 0.35 -12.36
C LEU A 80 8.05 0.15 -12.16
N GLN A 81 7.67 -1.08 -11.84
CA GLN A 81 6.33 -1.41 -11.37
C GLN A 81 6.39 -1.90 -9.93
N ILE A 82 5.55 -1.33 -9.06
CA ILE A 82 5.40 -1.77 -7.68
C ILE A 82 4.04 -2.45 -7.55
N PHE A 83 4.05 -3.72 -7.14
CA PHE A 83 2.84 -4.47 -6.82
C PHE A 83 2.72 -4.64 -5.32
N THR A 84 1.51 -4.46 -4.82
CA THR A 84 1.17 -4.76 -3.43
C THR A 84 1.24 -6.27 -3.16
N PRO A 85 1.43 -6.68 -1.90
CA PRO A 85 1.40 -8.09 -1.50
C PRO A 85 0.13 -8.82 -1.97
N PRO A 86 0.22 -10.11 -2.35
CA PRO A 86 -0.91 -10.87 -2.85
C PRO A 86 -1.98 -11.08 -1.77
N PRO A 87 -3.24 -11.36 -2.16
CA PRO A 87 -4.33 -11.50 -1.20
C PRO A 87 -4.14 -12.62 -0.19
N THR A 88 -4.50 -12.34 1.07
CA THR A 88 -4.45 -13.32 2.16
C THR A 88 -5.86 -13.57 2.71
N PRO A 89 -6.59 -14.59 2.23
CA PRO A 89 -8.04 -14.71 2.41
C PRO A 89 -8.49 -14.82 3.88
N TRP A 90 -7.64 -15.35 4.76
CA TRP A 90 -7.96 -15.55 6.18
C TRP A 90 -7.48 -14.42 7.09
N PHE A 91 -6.53 -13.62 6.63
CA PHE A 91 -5.88 -12.57 7.41
C PHE A 91 -5.65 -11.36 6.53
N THR A 92 -6.74 -10.75 6.05
CA THR A 92 -6.66 -9.59 5.17
C THR A 92 -6.03 -8.40 5.87
N THR A 93 -5.57 -7.46 5.07
CA THR A 93 -5.04 -6.18 5.49
C THR A 93 -6.19 -5.16 5.66
N ASP A 94 -5.86 -3.95 6.11
CA ASP A 94 -6.85 -2.89 6.32
C ASP A 94 -7.48 -2.42 5.00
N PHE A 95 -6.79 -2.66 3.88
CA PHE A 95 -7.23 -2.32 2.53
C PHE A 95 -7.30 -3.59 1.65
N PRO A 96 -8.26 -4.50 1.86
CA PRO A 96 -8.31 -5.77 1.13
C PRO A 96 -8.47 -5.62 -0.38
N ILE A 97 -9.05 -4.49 -0.83
CA ILE A 97 -9.24 -4.19 -2.26
C ILE A 97 -7.91 -3.91 -2.97
N VAL A 98 -6.88 -3.45 -2.25
CA VAL A 98 -5.57 -3.16 -2.85
C VAL A 98 -4.61 -4.34 -2.78
N GLU A 99 -5.01 -5.50 -2.27
CA GLU A 99 -4.16 -6.69 -2.24
C GLU A 99 -3.94 -7.23 -3.67
N GLY A 100 -2.68 -7.44 -4.06
CA GLY A 100 -2.28 -7.94 -5.38
C GLY A 100 -2.47 -6.97 -6.55
N THR A 101 -2.69 -5.67 -6.28
CA THR A 101 -2.87 -4.64 -7.31
C THR A 101 -1.56 -3.89 -7.60
N LYS A 102 -1.56 -3.10 -8.68
CA LYS A 102 -0.44 -2.22 -9.02
C LYS A 102 -0.53 -0.93 -8.20
N LEU A 103 0.52 -0.61 -7.47
CA LEU A 103 0.64 0.61 -6.68
C LEU A 103 1.31 1.74 -7.47
N LEU A 104 2.29 1.42 -8.31
CA LEU A 104 3.04 2.40 -9.09
C LEU A 104 3.49 1.77 -10.42
N ASP A 105 3.41 2.52 -11.51
CA ASP A 105 4.12 2.28 -12.78
C ASP A 105 4.82 3.57 -13.16
N ILE A 106 6.15 3.58 -13.21
CA ILE A 106 6.91 4.78 -13.55
C ILE A 106 8.00 4.43 -14.55
N GLU A 107 8.04 5.19 -15.63
CA GLU A 107 9.11 5.12 -16.62
C GLU A 107 9.91 6.42 -16.60
N THR A 108 11.22 6.32 -16.42
CA THR A 108 12.06 7.51 -16.29
C THR A 108 13.51 7.26 -16.69
N ILE A 109 14.21 8.33 -17.01
CA ILE A 109 15.64 8.33 -17.31
C ILE A 109 16.40 8.68 -16.02
N ALA A 110 17.35 7.82 -15.66
CA ALA A 110 18.28 8.00 -14.55
C ALA A 110 19.69 8.24 -15.11
N PRO A 111 20.15 9.51 -15.23
CA PRO A 111 21.45 9.83 -15.83
C PRO A 111 22.63 9.17 -15.12
N LYS A 112 22.53 8.97 -13.80
CA LYS A 112 23.55 8.34 -12.95
C LYS A 112 23.24 6.89 -12.61
N GLY A 113 22.32 6.24 -13.32
CA GLY A 113 21.91 4.86 -13.04
C GLY A 113 21.07 4.68 -11.77
N GLN A 114 20.68 5.77 -11.11
CA GLN A 114 19.96 5.75 -9.85
C GLN A 114 18.56 6.37 -9.97
N LEU A 115 17.54 5.64 -9.53
CA LEU A 115 16.15 6.09 -9.43
C LEU A 115 15.81 6.29 -7.95
N GLU A 116 15.48 7.51 -7.52
CA GLU A 116 14.98 7.81 -6.17
C GLU A 116 13.52 8.28 -6.20
N PHE A 117 12.71 7.79 -5.26
CA PHE A 117 11.32 8.22 -5.09
C PHE A 117 10.85 8.00 -3.64
N GLN A 118 9.69 8.53 -3.30
CA GLN A 118 9.03 8.34 -2.01
C GLN A 118 7.63 7.79 -2.22
N GLN A 119 7.25 6.78 -1.44
CA GLN A 119 5.96 6.11 -1.57
C GLN A 119 5.43 5.70 -0.19
N ILE A 120 4.16 6.00 0.10
CA ILE A 120 3.44 5.35 1.19
C ILE A 120 3.10 3.92 0.78
N LEU A 121 3.40 2.98 1.67
CA LEU A 121 3.13 1.54 1.49
C LEU A 121 1.83 1.23 2.24
N PRO A 122 0.71 0.96 1.55
CA PRO A 122 -0.61 0.94 2.18
C PRO A 122 -0.83 -0.25 3.13
N ILE A 123 -0.22 -1.40 2.82
CA ILE A 123 -0.50 -2.67 3.51
C ILE A 123 0.78 -3.42 3.90
N ARG A 124 0.70 -4.29 4.91
CA ARG A 124 1.80 -5.20 5.30
C ARG A 124 2.07 -6.26 4.23
N GLY A 125 3.28 -6.81 4.21
CA GLY A 125 3.64 -7.98 3.41
C GLY A 125 4.84 -7.77 2.49
N ASN A 126 5.00 -8.65 1.51
CA ASN A 126 6.13 -8.62 0.57
C ASN A 126 5.72 -7.95 -0.74
N TYR A 127 6.16 -6.72 -0.95
CA TYR A 127 5.94 -6.00 -2.21
C TYR A 127 6.87 -6.53 -3.30
N GLN A 128 6.38 -6.55 -4.54
CA GLN A 128 7.18 -6.92 -5.70
C GLN A 128 7.51 -5.67 -6.51
N LEU A 129 8.81 -5.37 -6.63
CA LEU A 129 9.33 -4.29 -7.44
C LEU A 129 9.87 -4.92 -8.73
N LYS A 130 9.07 -4.89 -9.80
CA LYS A 130 9.51 -5.36 -11.12
C LYS A 130 10.23 -4.21 -11.80
N VAL A 131 11.51 -4.41 -12.08
CA VAL A 131 12.38 -3.39 -12.67
C VAL A 131 12.86 -3.90 -14.01
N ASN A 132 12.67 -3.07 -15.03
CA ASN A 132 13.26 -3.24 -16.35
C ASN A 132 14.16 -2.03 -16.64
N VAL A 133 15.45 -2.27 -16.82
CA VAL A 133 16.45 -1.24 -17.09
C VAL A 133 16.98 -1.43 -18.50
N THR A 134 16.83 -0.40 -19.32
CA THR A 134 17.32 -0.38 -20.70
C THR A 134 18.29 0.78 -20.89
N PRO A 135 19.28 0.67 -21.79
CA PRO A 135 20.17 1.79 -22.05
C PRO A 135 19.42 2.87 -22.87
N VAL A 136 19.59 4.15 -22.52
CA VAL A 136 19.05 5.25 -23.34
C VAL A 136 19.76 5.30 -24.71
N VAL A 137 21.06 5.01 -24.72
CA VAL A 137 21.86 4.88 -25.96
C VAL A 137 21.93 3.41 -26.35
N ALA A 138 21.48 3.07 -27.57
CA ALA A 138 21.46 1.69 -28.04
C ALA A 138 22.80 0.97 -27.82
N ASN A 139 22.73 -0.24 -27.26
CA ASN A 139 23.87 -1.11 -26.97
C ASN A 139 24.90 -0.59 -25.94
N ALA A 140 24.59 0.43 -25.13
CA ALA A 140 25.51 0.88 -24.08
C ALA A 140 25.73 -0.17 -22.97
N PHE A 141 24.69 -0.96 -22.66
CA PHE A 141 24.75 -2.14 -21.80
C PHE A 141 23.60 -3.11 -22.15
N THR A 142 23.69 -4.35 -21.67
CA THR A 142 22.62 -5.35 -21.85
C THR A 142 21.43 -5.04 -20.93
N PRO A 143 20.18 -5.00 -21.45
CA PRO A 143 19.01 -4.75 -20.62
C PRO A 143 18.91 -5.68 -19.40
N ILE A 144 18.48 -5.14 -18.27
CA ILE A 144 18.35 -5.85 -17.00
C ILE A 144 16.87 -5.97 -16.67
N GLN A 145 16.40 -7.20 -16.43
CA GLN A 145 15.06 -7.45 -15.92
C GLN A 145 15.17 -8.19 -14.59
N GLN A 146 14.68 -7.57 -13.52
CA GLN A 146 14.79 -8.12 -12.18
C GLN A 146 13.51 -7.87 -11.39
N THR A 147 13.14 -8.80 -10.52
CA THR A 147 12.09 -8.59 -9.53
C THR A 147 12.74 -8.55 -8.16
N LEU A 148 12.62 -7.41 -7.47
CA LEU A 148 13.08 -7.19 -6.11
C LEU A 148 11.92 -7.36 -5.14
N THR A 149 12.22 -7.79 -3.92
CA THR A 149 11.22 -7.93 -2.86
C THR A 149 11.47 -6.91 -1.76
N LEU A 150 10.43 -6.18 -1.37
CA LEU A 150 10.45 -5.23 -0.28
C LEU A 150 9.51 -5.71 0.84
N PRO A 151 10.04 -6.28 1.94
CA PRO A 151 9.22 -6.70 3.07
C PRO A 151 8.80 -5.49 3.90
N VAL A 152 7.51 -5.43 4.24
CA VAL A 152 6.90 -4.43 5.12
C VAL A 152 6.25 -5.16 6.29
N ALA A 153 6.70 -4.87 7.50
CA ALA A 153 6.20 -5.51 8.70
C ALA A 153 4.95 -4.79 9.22
N GLU A 154 4.02 -5.56 9.79
CA GLU A 154 2.85 -4.96 10.45
C GLU A 154 3.23 -4.23 11.73
N ASN A 155 2.45 -3.21 12.10
CA ASN A 155 2.65 -2.53 13.37
C ASN A 155 2.29 -3.45 14.55
N TRP A 156 3.21 -3.57 15.51
CA TRP A 156 3.01 -4.34 16.74
C TRP A 156 1.79 -3.90 17.54
N VAL A 157 1.42 -2.62 17.46
CA VAL A 157 0.24 -2.06 18.14
C VAL A 157 -1.04 -2.78 17.70
N LYS A 158 -1.18 -3.16 16.43
CA LYS A 158 -2.36 -3.88 15.92
C LYS A 158 -2.47 -5.28 16.52
N TYR A 159 -1.35 -6.02 16.64
CA TYR A 159 -1.35 -7.33 17.31
C TYR A 159 -1.74 -7.22 18.79
N ARG A 160 -1.23 -6.19 19.48
CA ARG A 160 -1.62 -5.91 20.87
C ARG A 160 -3.12 -5.63 20.99
N ASN A 161 -3.66 -4.77 20.14
CA ASN A 161 -5.08 -4.42 20.17
C ASN A 161 -5.96 -5.63 19.85
N PHE A 162 -5.58 -6.46 18.88
CA PHE A 162 -6.25 -7.72 18.57
C PHE A 162 -6.24 -8.71 19.76
N ALA A 163 -5.10 -8.85 20.44
CA ALA A 163 -4.99 -9.71 21.62
C ALA A 163 -5.90 -9.22 22.77
N ILE A 164 -5.93 -7.92 23.04
CA ILE A 164 -6.83 -7.31 24.04
C ILE A 164 -8.30 -7.59 23.68
N LEU A 165 -8.69 -7.33 22.43
CA LEU A 165 -10.06 -7.59 21.97
C LEU A 165 -10.43 -9.06 22.12
N THR A 166 -9.52 -9.98 21.74
CA THR A 166 -9.71 -11.42 21.87
C THR A 166 -9.96 -11.83 23.32
N VAL A 167 -9.17 -11.31 24.26
CA VAL A 167 -9.35 -11.56 25.70
C VAL A 167 -10.71 -11.06 26.18
N ILE A 168 -11.12 -9.86 25.78
CA ILE A 168 -12.44 -9.31 26.14
C ILE A 168 -13.57 -10.21 25.62
N LEU A 169 -13.53 -10.60 24.35
CA LEU A 169 -14.55 -11.47 23.75
C LEU A 169 -14.63 -12.84 24.43
N LEU A 170 -13.48 -13.43 24.78
CA LEU A 170 -13.43 -14.68 25.53
C LEU A 170 -14.04 -14.53 26.94
N LEU A 171 -13.74 -13.45 27.65
CA LEU A 171 -14.30 -13.17 28.98
C LEU A 171 -15.82 -12.93 28.93
N VAL A 172 -16.30 -12.21 27.91
CA VAL A 172 -17.73 -12.01 27.66
C VAL A 172 -18.42 -13.35 27.41
N GLY A 173 -17.86 -14.18 26.53
CA GLY A 173 -18.35 -15.53 26.28
C GLY A 173 -18.39 -16.36 27.55
N LEU A 174 -17.29 -16.39 28.31
CA LEU A 174 -17.15 -17.12 29.57
C LEU A 174 -18.20 -16.70 30.59
N GLY A 175 -18.39 -15.40 30.81
CA GLY A 175 -19.41 -14.87 31.70
C GLY A 175 -20.83 -15.28 31.27
N GLY A 176 -21.13 -15.19 29.98
CA GLY A 176 -22.41 -15.63 29.43
C GLY A 176 -22.64 -17.13 29.64
N GLY A 177 -21.66 -17.97 29.32
CA GLY A 177 -21.72 -19.41 29.52
C GLY A 177 -21.84 -19.80 31.00
N TRP A 178 -21.18 -19.08 31.89
CA TRP A 178 -21.27 -19.30 33.33
C TRP A 178 -22.68 -19.03 33.87
N ILE A 179 -23.30 -17.93 33.45
CA ILE A 179 -24.67 -17.56 33.85
C ILE A 179 -25.67 -18.59 33.33
N ILE A 180 -25.58 -18.97 32.04
CA ILE A 180 -26.46 -19.96 31.41
C ILE A 180 -26.29 -21.35 32.05
N GLY A 181 -25.07 -21.73 32.43
CA GLY A 181 -24.77 -23.00 33.08
C GLY A 181 -25.28 -23.13 34.52
N GLY A 182 -25.78 -22.04 35.12
CA GLY A 182 -26.33 -22.05 36.46
C GLY A 182 -27.60 -22.90 36.56
N ARG A 183 -27.59 -23.93 37.41
CA ARG A 183 -28.79 -24.72 37.74
C ARG A 183 -29.73 -23.88 38.62
N GLN A 184 -30.55 -23.04 37.99
CA GLN A 184 -31.68 -22.38 38.65
C GLN A 184 -32.95 -23.19 38.45
N ALA A 185 -33.77 -23.27 39.49
CA ALA A 185 -35.07 -23.90 39.41
C ALA A 185 -35.94 -23.11 38.42
N ILE A 186 -36.48 -23.82 37.43
CA ILE A 186 -37.41 -23.25 36.46
C ILE A 186 -38.78 -23.20 37.14
N ALA A 187 -39.39 -22.03 37.23
CA ALA A 187 -40.72 -21.91 37.81
C ALA A 187 -41.75 -22.67 36.94
N PRO A 188 -42.79 -23.29 37.53
CA PRO A 188 -43.79 -24.02 36.76
C PRO A 188 -44.44 -23.11 35.70
N GLY A 189 -44.32 -23.48 34.42
CA GLY A 189 -44.83 -22.70 33.28
C GLY A 189 -43.81 -21.80 32.58
N GLU A 190 -42.57 -21.70 33.08
CA GLU A 190 -41.48 -20.98 32.38
C GLU A 190 -40.62 -21.92 31.52
N MET A 191 -40.12 -21.43 30.38
CA MET A 191 -39.26 -22.22 29.47
C MET A 191 -37.74 -22.08 29.77
N ALA A 192 -37.31 -21.07 30.51
CA ALA A 192 -35.91 -20.84 30.87
C ALA A 192 -35.79 -20.02 32.18
N PRO A 193 -34.70 -20.17 32.95
CA PRO A 193 -34.49 -19.38 34.17
C PRO A 193 -34.48 -17.86 33.91
N GLN A 194 -34.98 -17.08 34.88
CA GLN A 194 -35.11 -15.62 34.77
C GLN A 194 -33.81 -14.91 34.36
N GLN A 195 -32.66 -15.36 34.84
CA GLN A 195 -31.35 -14.78 34.49
C GLN A 195 -30.96 -15.03 33.03
N VAL A 196 -31.30 -16.20 32.48
CA VAL A 196 -31.07 -16.53 31.07
C VAL A 196 -31.97 -15.69 30.18
N ARG A 197 -33.23 -15.49 30.59
CA ARG A 197 -34.19 -14.63 29.87
C ARG A 197 -33.72 -13.18 29.84
N LEU A 198 -33.27 -12.63 30.98
CA LEU A 198 -32.72 -11.28 31.07
C LEU A 198 -31.46 -11.11 30.21
N LEU A 199 -30.58 -12.11 30.22
CA LEU A 199 -29.36 -12.10 29.40
C LEU A 199 -29.70 -12.13 27.91
N LEU A 200 -30.57 -13.03 27.47
CA LEU A 200 -31.02 -13.09 26.07
C LEU A 200 -31.71 -11.79 25.64
N SER A 201 -32.61 -11.24 26.47
CA SER A 201 -33.27 -9.97 26.16
C SER A 201 -32.29 -8.80 26.08
N GLY A 202 -31.29 -8.76 26.98
CA GLY A 202 -30.24 -7.74 26.96
C GLY A 202 -29.36 -7.85 25.72
N VAL A 203 -28.96 -9.07 25.34
CA VAL A 203 -28.16 -9.33 24.14
C VAL A 203 -28.94 -8.95 22.88
N ILE A 204 -30.24 -9.24 22.80
CA ILE A 204 -31.08 -8.85 21.66
C ILE A 204 -31.16 -7.32 21.55
N VAL A 205 -31.37 -6.61 22.66
CA VAL A 205 -31.39 -5.14 22.64
C VAL A 205 -30.04 -4.57 22.20
N VAL A 206 -28.93 -5.06 22.75
CA VAL A 206 -27.59 -4.64 22.35
C VAL A 206 -27.31 -4.95 20.88
N ALA A 207 -27.72 -6.11 20.38
CA ALA A 207 -27.57 -6.48 18.97
C ALA A 207 -28.39 -5.58 18.05
N ILE A 208 -29.64 -5.26 18.42
CA ILE A 208 -30.48 -4.31 17.68
C ILE A 208 -29.86 -2.92 17.70
N SER A 209 -29.42 -2.42 18.86
CA SER A 209 -28.74 -1.13 18.97
C SER A 209 -27.44 -1.08 18.16
N ALA A 210 -26.66 -2.16 18.16
CA ALA A 210 -25.44 -2.26 17.36
C ALA A 210 -25.75 -2.29 15.86
N LEU A 211 -26.77 -3.05 15.42
CA LEU A 211 -27.19 -3.08 14.02
C LEU A 211 -27.74 -1.72 13.56
N LEU A 212 -28.50 -1.02 14.42
CA LEU A 212 -28.96 0.33 14.13
C LEU A 212 -27.80 1.32 14.05
N PHE A 213 -26.86 1.26 15.00
CA PHE A 213 -25.67 2.11 14.99
C PHE A 213 -24.82 1.86 13.76
N VAL A 214 -24.54 0.59 13.41
CA VAL A 214 -23.75 0.23 12.23
C VAL A 214 -24.45 0.66 10.94
N ASN A 215 -25.77 0.47 10.80
CA ASN A 215 -26.51 0.92 9.62
C ASN A 215 -26.52 2.46 9.50
N ILE A 216 -26.76 3.18 10.60
CA ILE A 216 -26.72 4.65 10.62
C ILE A 216 -25.31 5.15 10.32
N SER A 217 -24.27 4.56 10.91
CA SER A 217 -22.88 4.96 10.67
C SER A 217 -22.42 4.63 9.24
N ALA A 218 -22.86 3.51 8.65
CA ALA A 218 -22.55 3.17 7.27
C ALA A 218 -23.22 4.13 6.28
N GLU A 219 -24.47 4.51 6.54
CA GLU A 219 -25.22 5.48 5.72
C GLU A 219 -24.68 6.89 5.88
N VAL A 220 -24.28 7.30 7.10
CA VAL A 220 -23.61 8.59 7.34
C VAL A 220 -22.25 8.65 6.66
N ALA A 221 -21.44 7.58 6.74
CA ALA A 221 -20.15 7.50 6.05
C ALA A 221 -20.32 7.55 4.52
N GLN A 222 -21.34 6.89 3.96
CA GLN A 222 -21.67 7.00 2.54
C GLN A 222 -22.23 8.39 2.16
N SER A 223 -22.98 9.05 3.05
CA SER A 223 -23.51 10.39 2.81
C SER A 223 -22.45 11.48 2.93
N GLN A 224 -21.38 11.26 3.71
CA GLN A 224 -20.21 12.15 3.72
C GLN A 224 -19.34 11.95 2.48
N SER A 225 -19.21 10.73 1.95
CA SER A 225 -18.52 10.48 0.67
C SER A 225 -19.31 10.90 -0.57
N SER A 226 -20.65 11.01 -0.49
CA SER A 226 -21.51 11.43 -1.61
C SER A 226 -22.10 12.84 -1.46
N GLY A 227 -21.87 13.50 -0.31
CA GLY A 227 -22.45 14.81 0.05
C GLY A 227 -21.63 16.04 -0.33
N HIS A 228 -20.46 15.88 -0.96
CA HIS A 228 -19.68 17.01 -1.50
C HIS A 228 -19.86 17.21 -3.00
N ALA A 229 -20.95 16.68 -3.58
CA ALA A 229 -21.45 17.15 -4.87
C ALA A 229 -22.45 18.28 -4.65
N HIS A 230 -22.02 19.51 -4.97
CA HIS A 230 -22.81 20.75 -5.08
C HIS A 230 -23.25 21.43 -3.77
N ASN A 231 -22.38 22.28 -3.21
CA ASN A 231 -22.82 23.63 -2.85
C ASN A 231 -21.63 24.61 -2.81
N HIS A 232 -21.42 25.34 -3.90
CA HIS A 232 -20.68 26.59 -3.87
C HIS A 232 -21.58 27.64 -3.21
N ASP A 233 -21.53 27.75 -1.89
CA ASP A 233 -21.98 28.95 -1.21
C ASP A 233 -20.84 29.55 -0.40
N HIS A 234 -20.45 30.73 -0.85
CA HIS A 234 -19.47 31.61 -0.23
C HIS A 234 -19.87 31.92 1.20
N HIS A 235 -19.14 31.39 2.18
CA HIS A 235 -19.03 32.06 3.47
C HIS A 235 -17.57 32.28 3.85
N ASP A 236 -17.19 33.52 3.56
CA ASP A 236 -15.96 34.21 3.85
C ASP A 236 -15.80 34.38 5.37
N HIS A 237 -14.86 33.65 5.95
CA HIS A 237 -14.34 33.94 7.29
C HIS A 237 -12.81 33.80 7.30
N GLY A 238 -12.16 34.88 6.88
CA GLY A 238 -11.06 35.48 7.64
C GLY A 238 -9.83 34.59 7.88
N ALA A 239 -9.09 34.26 6.82
CA ALA A 239 -7.66 34.02 6.92
C ALA A 239 -6.97 34.53 5.64
N ALA A 240 -5.86 35.25 5.84
CA ALA A 240 -5.00 35.91 4.86
C ALA A 240 -5.06 35.33 3.43
N THR A 241 -5.38 36.22 2.49
CA THR A 241 -5.31 36.08 1.02
C THR A 241 -4.15 35.22 0.54
N ALA A 242 -4.40 33.93 0.32
CA ALA A 242 -3.72 33.16 -0.70
C ALA A 242 -4.53 33.32 -2.00
N ALA A 243 -3.85 33.56 -3.12
CA ALA A 243 -4.49 33.70 -4.42
C ALA A 243 -5.38 32.45 -4.71
N PRO A 244 -6.54 32.61 -5.38
CA PRO A 244 -7.37 31.48 -5.77
C PRO A 244 -6.53 30.55 -6.63
N VAL A 245 -6.29 29.34 -6.15
CA VAL A 245 -5.47 28.39 -6.89
C VAL A 245 -6.35 27.78 -7.96
N ASP A 246 -5.99 28.04 -9.21
CA ASP A 246 -6.67 27.49 -10.38
C ASP A 246 -6.52 25.96 -10.39
N ASN A 247 -7.63 25.25 -10.21
CA ASN A 247 -7.70 23.79 -10.24
C ASN A 247 -7.84 23.24 -11.67
N SER A 248 -7.68 24.09 -12.70
CA SER A 248 -7.74 23.69 -14.11
C SER A 248 -6.65 22.69 -14.50
N GLY A 249 -5.61 22.52 -13.67
CA GLY A 249 -4.42 21.74 -14.01
C GLY A 249 -3.59 22.40 -15.11
N ILE A 250 -3.81 23.68 -15.44
CA ILE A 250 -3.05 24.41 -16.46
C ILE A 250 -2.49 25.70 -15.85
N VAL A 251 -1.20 25.92 -16.01
CA VAL A 251 -0.55 27.17 -15.60
C VAL A 251 0.29 27.71 -16.73
N ARG A 252 0.12 29.02 -17.00
CA ARG A 252 0.94 29.77 -17.95
C ARG A 252 1.75 30.81 -17.20
N GLN A 253 3.07 30.65 -17.17
CA GLN A 253 3.93 31.52 -16.41
C GLN A 253 5.31 31.62 -17.05
N GLN A 254 5.86 32.83 -17.09
CA GLN A 254 7.22 33.11 -17.58
C GLN A 254 7.49 32.55 -18.99
N GLY A 255 6.47 32.50 -19.87
CA GLY A 255 6.56 31.99 -21.24
C GLY A 255 6.56 30.46 -21.34
N PHE A 256 6.17 29.77 -20.27
CA PHE A 256 5.92 28.32 -20.25
C PHE A 256 4.43 28.06 -20.05
N GLN A 257 3.95 26.97 -20.64
CA GLN A 257 2.67 26.35 -20.32
C GLN A 257 2.94 24.97 -19.71
N ALA A 258 2.54 24.78 -18.46
CA ALA A 258 2.52 23.48 -17.79
C ALA A 258 1.08 22.98 -17.70
N GLN A 259 0.86 21.69 -17.97
CA GLN A 259 -0.45 21.06 -17.94
C GLN A 259 -0.38 19.68 -17.27
N LEU A 260 -1.31 19.43 -16.36
CA LEU A 260 -1.59 18.10 -15.80
C LEU A 260 -2.67 17.42 -16.65
N LEU A 261 -2.33 16.23 -17.15
CA LEU A 261 -3.12 15.40 -18.05
C LEU A 261 -3.33 14.01 -17.41
N GLY A 262 -4.26 13.24 -17.97
CA GLY A 262 -4.59 11.90 -17.49
C GLY A 262 -5.96 11.86 -16.81
N ASP A 263 -6.11 10.97 -15.85
CA ASP A 263 -7.37 10.76 -15.15
C ASP A 263 -7.67 11.92 -14.18
N ASP A 264 -8.93 12.36 -14.19
CA ASP A 264 -9.46 13.42 -13.30
C ASP A 264 -9.96 12.85 -11.97
N SER A 265 -10.16 11.53 -11.92
CA SER A 265 -10.63 10.78 -10.75
C SER A 265 -10.02 9.38 -10.75
N ALA A 266 -9.98 8.75 -9.58
CA ALA A 266 -9.45 7.40 -9.40
C ALA A 266 -10.44 6.53 -8.61
N THR A 267 -10.20 5.22 -8.63
CA THR A 267 -10.93 4.27 -7.78
C THR A 267 -9.93 3.46 -6.98
N VAL A 268 -10.19 3.23 -5.69
CA VAL A 268 -9.33 2.43 -4.82
C VAL A 268 -9.03 1.06 -5.46
N GLY A 269 -7.74 0.70 -5.51
CA GLY A 269 -7.27 -0.56 -6.09
C GLY A 269 -7.10 -0.56 -7.61
N LYS A 270 -7.44 0.52 -8.31
CA LYS A 270 -7.14 0.72 -9.73
C LYS A 270 -6.09 1.83 -9.89
N PRO A 271 -5.04 1.63 -10.69
CA PRO A 271 -4.10 2.69 -10.98
C PRO A 271 -4.75 3.78 -11.84
N ALA A 272 -4.50 5.04 -11.50
CA ALA A 272 -4.83 6.20 -12.32
C ALA A 272 -3.63 6.58 -13.18
N ALA A 273 -3.85 6.87 -14.46
CA ALA A 273 -2.84 7.36 -15.38
C ALA A 273 -2.69 8.87 -15.21
N LEU A 274 -1.47 9.31 -14.88
CA LEU A 274 -1.15 10.71 -14.60
C LEU A 274 -0.01 11.16 -15.50
N GLN A 275 -0.09 12.42 -15.93
CA GLN A 275 0.92 13.01 -16.79
C GLN A 275 1.09 14.50 -16.51
N VAL A 276 2.32 14.98 -16.63
CA VAL A 276 2.62 16.41 -16.73
C VAL A 276 3.27 16.71 -18.07
N LYS A 277 2.85 17.79 -18.72
CA LYS A 277 3.38 18.30 -19.98
C LYS A 277 3.87 19.73 -19.80
N VAL A 278 5.08 20.02 -20.27
CA VAL A 278 5.67 21.37 -20.24
C VAL A 278 6.08 21.79 -21.65
N THR A 279 5.50 22.89 -22.12
CA THR A 279 5.79 23.48 -23.43
C THR A 279 6.14 24.96 -23.33
N ASP A 280 6.95 25.45 -24.27
CA ASP A 280 7.17 26.88 -24.43
C ASP A 280 5.91 27.52 -25.05
N GLU A 281 5.42 28.60 -24.45
CA GLU A 281 4.13 29.20 -24.79
C GLU A 281 4.14 29.87 -26.18
N ASN A 282 5.29 30.39 -26.61
CA ASN A 282 5.41 31.11 -27.88
C ASN A 282 5.56 30.15 -29.06
N THR A 283 6.31 29.07 -28.85
CA THR A 283 6.69 28.13 -29.92
C THR A 283 5.85 26.85 -29.91
N ASN A 284 5.12 26.58 -28.84
CA ASN A 284 4.46 25.30 -28.55
C ASN A 284 5.40 24.09 -28.62
N GLN A 285 6.71 24.31 -28.49
CA GLN A 285 7.71 23.25 -28.50
C GLN A 285 7.89 22.66 -27.09
N PRO A 286 8.23 21.36 -26.98
CA PRO A 286 8.47 20.73 -25.70
C PRO A 286 9.69 21.31 -24.98
N VAL A 287 9.61 21.44 -23.66
CA VAL A 287 10.74 21.92 -22.84
C VAL A 287 11.34 20.75 -22.07
N GLN A 288 12.62 20.48 -22.32
CA GLN A 288 13.35 19.34 -21.72
C GLN A 288 14.30 19.75 -20.58
N GLU A 289 14.72 21.03 -20.54
CA GLU A 289 15.70 21.54 -19.58
C GLU A 289 15.08 21.94 -18.22
N VAL A 290 14.04 21.22 -17.80
CA VAL A 290 13.33 21.45 -16.54
C VAL A 290 13.46 20.24 -15.62
N LEU A 291 13.35 20.51 -14.32
CA LEU A 291 13.15 19.54 -13.27
C LEU A 291 11.68 19.57 -12.85
N LEU A 292 11.11 18.39 -12.66
CA LEU A 292 9.74 18.18 -12.21
C LEU A 292 9.79 17.62 -10.80
N ASN A 293 9.29 18.36 -9.82
CA ASN A 293 9.08 17.87 -8.46
C ASN A 293 7.60 17.53 -8.30
N ILE A 294 7.29 16.25 -8.42
CA ILE A 294 5.93 15.71 -8.40
C ILE A 294 5.60 15.27 -6.98
N LYS A 295 4.42 15.65 -6.51
CA LYS A 295 3.93 15.31 -5.18
C LYS A 295 2.43 15.04 -5.23
N THR A 296 2.01 13.94 -4.61
CA THR A 296 0.59 13.66 -4.37
C THR A 296 0.32 13.66 -2.88
N THR A 297 -0.62 14.50 -2.44
CA THR A 297 -0.93 14.72 -1.02
C THR A 297 -2.41 14.46 -0.77
N GLN A 298 -2.76 13.64 0.23
CA GLN A 298 -4.15 13.45 0.66
C GLN A 298 -4.69 14.76 1.24
N LEU A 299 -5.90 15.15 0.86
CA LEU A 299 -6.47 16.45 1.22
C LEU A 299 -7.03 16.49 2.65
N GLU A 300 -7.45 15.35 3.21
CA GLU A 300 -8.04 15.28 4.56
C GLU A 300 -7.00 15.61 5.65
N ASP A 301 -5.90 14.85 5.69
CA ASP A 301 -4.87 14.98 6.74
C ASP A 301 -3.54 15.57 6.24
N GLY A 302 -3.45 15.91 4.95
CA GLY A 302 -2.25 16.53 4.36
C GLY A 302 -1.07 15.57 4.17
N TRP A 303 -1.31 14.26 4.15
CA TRP A 303 -0.28 13.23 4.07
C TRP A 303 0.29 13.08 2.67
N VAL A 304 1.61 12.91 2.55
CA VAL A 304 2.27 12.75 1.25
C VAL A 304 2.27 11.29 0.86
N ASN A 305 1.47 10.93 -0.14
CA ASN A 305 1.35 9.54 -0.58
C ASN A 305 2.47 9.16 -1.56
N PHE A 306 2.87 10.09 -2.41
CA PHE A 306 3.90 9.88 -3.42
C PHE A 306 4.72 11.17 -3.62
N ALA A 307 6.03 11.03 -3.81
CA ALA A 307 6.86 12.12 -4.28
C ALA A 307 8.00 11.61 -5.18
N TYR A 308 8.27 12.35 -6.25
CA TYR A 308 9.29 12.01 -7.23
C TYR A 308 9.92 13.27 -7.82
N GLN A 309 11.22 13.23 -8.09
CA GLN A 309 11.93 14.28 -8.82
C GLN A 309 12.50 13.67 -10.11
N GLY A 310 12.16 14.27 -11.25
CA GLY A 310 12.60 13.78 -12.54
C GLY A 310 12.68 14.86 -13.61
N VAL A 311 12.86 14.41 -14.85
CA VAL A 311 12.90 15.24 -16.06
C VAL A 311 11.84 14.74 -17.04
N PRO A 312 11.25 15.61 -17.87
CA PRO A 312 10.37 15.19 -18.93
C PRO A 312 11.14 14.43 -20.03
N ASP A 313 10.40 13.67 -20.82
CA ASP A 313 10.89 12.99 -22.01
C ASP A 313 11.14 13.96 -23.18
N THR A 314 11.51 13.40 -24.34
CA THR A 314 11.77 14.19 -25.54
C THR A 314 10.56 14.97 -26.07
N THR A 315 9.35 14.59 -25.64
CA THR A 315 8.09 15.25 -26.00
C THR A 315 7.65 16.29 -24.95
N GLY A 316 8.50 16.57 -23.95
CA GLY A 316 8.21 17.51 -22.87
C GLY A 316 7.18 16.95 -21.87
N GLN A 317 7.02 15.63 -21.83
CA GLN A 317 6.01 14.95 -21.01
C GLN A 317 6.66 14.02 -19.99
N PHE A 318 6.02 13.85 -18.86
CA PHE A 318 6.35 12.81 -17.90
C PHE A 318 5.08 12.10 -17.47
N SER A 319 5.04 10.77 -17.62
CA SER A 319 3.87 9.94 -17.38
C SER A 319 4.16 8.86 -16.35
N TRP A 320 3.19 8.58 -15.50
CA TRP A 320 3.22 7.49 -14.53
C TRP A 320 1.80 7.01 -14.23
N GLU A 321 1.68 5.81 -13.69
CA GLU A 321 0.44 5.30 -13.11
C GLU A 321 0.58 5.22 -11.58
N GLN A 322 -0.45 5.62 -10.86
CA GLN A 322 -0.46 5.60 -9.39
C GLN A 322 -1.73 4.96 -8.85
N GLY A 323 -1.58 3.99 -7.96
CA GLY A 323 -2.68 3.38 -7.21
C GLY A 323 -3.00 4.18 -5.95
N PHE A 324 -4.28 4.52 -5.77
CA PHE A 324 -4.82 5.09 -4.54
C PHE A 324 -5.48 3.99 -3.68
N PHE A 325 -5.47 4.15 -2.36
CA PHE A 325 -5.81 3.06 -1.42
C PHE A 325 -6.78 3.44 -0.29
N ASP A 326 -6.88 4.73 0.06
CA ASP A 326 -7.63 5.27 1.19
C ASP A 326 -9.04 5.75 0.81
N GLY A 327 -9.28 6.10 -0.46
CA GLY A 327 -10.57 6.61 -0.93
C GLY A 327 -10.85 8.06 -0.53
N ALA A 328 -9.84 8.76 -0.03
CA ALA A 328 -9.87 10.18 0.23
C ALA A 328 -9.43 10.96 -1.02
N PRO A 329 -9.88 12.20 -1.23
CA PRO A 329 -9.40 13.01 -2.35
C PRO A 329 -7.94 13.44 -2.16
N HIS A 330 -7.19 13.57 -3.25
CA HIS A 330 -5.77 13.96 -3.23
C HIS A 330 -5.53 15.19 -4.09
N LYS A 331 -4.50 15.96 -3.72
CA LYS A 331 -3.92 17.01 -4.55
C LYS A 331 -2.65 16.49 -5.22
N LEU A 332 -2.65 16.52 -6.55
CA LEU A 332 -1.45 16.40 -7.38
C LEU A 332 -0.84 17.79 -7.56
N GLU A 333 0.40 17.97 -7.12
CA GLU A 333 1.17 19.20 -7.27
C GLU A 333 2.47 18.87 -8.00
N VAL A 334 2.79 19.65 -9.03
CA VAL A 334 4.08 19.57 -9.74
C VAL A 334 4.74 20.94 -9.71
N GLU A 335 5.89 21.02 -9.06
CA GLU A 335 6.75 22.21 -9.11
C GLU A 335 7.79 22.04 -10.23
N ILE A 336 7.77 22.97 -11.18
CA ILE A 336 8.67 23.03 -12.32
C ILE A 336 9.78 24.02 -12.01
N SER A 337 11.04 23.59 -12.10
CA SER A 337 12.22 24.43 -11.89
C SER A 337 13.25 24.25 -13.01
N PRO A 338 14.14 25.23 -13.27
CA PRO A 338 15.18 25.07 -14.27
C PRO A 338 16.22 24.05 -13.80
N GLN A 339 16.77 23.27 -14.74
CA GLN A 339 17.99 22.51 -14.44
C GLN A 339 19.17 23.46 -14.20
N PRO A 340 20.16 23.08 -13.36
CA PRO A 340 21.31 23.93 -13.04
C PRO A 340 22.10 24.45 -14.26
N ASN A 341 22.09 23.68 -15.35
CA ASN A 341 22.80 23.99 -16.60
C ASN A 341 21.85 24.35 -17.76
N ALA A 342 20.59 24.64 -17.47
CA ALA A 342 19.62 25.02 -18.49
C ALA A 342 20.01 26.35 -19.16
N SER A 343 19.80 26.42 -20.48
CA SER A 343 20.01 27.61 -21.31
C SER A 343 19.12 28.78 -20.87
N ARG A 344 17.91 28.47 -20.38
CA ARG A 344 16.94 29.41 -19.83
C ARG A 344 16.79 29.19 -18.33
N GLN A 345 17.14 30.21 -17.56
CA GLN A 345 16.89 30.25 -16.12
C GLN A 345 15.57 30.98 -15.83
N PHE A 346 14.82 30.50 -14.84
CA PHE A 346 13.52 31.03 -14.46
C PHE A 346 13.18 30.70 -13.00
N THR A 347 12.18 31.37 -12.42
CA THR A 347 11.78 31.12 -11.04
C THR A 347 10.87 29.89 -11.00
N PRO A 348 11.08 28.93 -10.08
CA PRO A 348 10.19 27.78 -9.96
C PRO A 348 8.72 28.19 -9.83
N PHE A 349 7.84 27.44 -10.50
CA PHE A 349 6.40 27.65 -10.44
C PHE A 349 5.66 26.32 -10.33
N LYS A 350 4.41 26.36 -9.89
CA LYS A 350 3.63 25.16 -9.58
C LYS A 350 2.40 25.05 -10.47
N VAL A 351 2.08 23.83 -10.87
CA VAL A 351 0.79 23.44 -11.41
C VAL A 351 0.18 22.40 -10.47
N GLN A 352 -1.11 22.49 -10.20
CA GLN A 352 -1.79 21.56 -9.33
C GLN A 352 -3.18 21.20 -9.83
N LYS A 353 -3.65 20.05 -9.38
CA LYS A 353 -4.98 19.52 -9.68
C LYS A 353 -5.43 18.58 -8.56
N ASP A 354 -6.68 18.68 -8.15
CA ASP A 354 -7.28 17.71 -7.24
C ASP A 354 -7.78 16.49 -8.01
N ILE A 355 -7.65 15.32 -7.38
CA ILE A 355 -8.05 14.01 -7.89
C ILE A 355 -9.01 13.43 -6.87
N ASP A 356 -10.28 13.29 -7.28
CA ASP A 356 -11.27 12.61 -6.46
C ASP A 356 -11.02 11.09 -6.51
N VAL A 357 -11.01 10.45 -5.36
CA VAL A 357 -10.79 9.00 -5.26
C VAL A 357 -12.06 8.34 -4.74
N GLU A 358 -12.65 7.46 -5.54
CA GLU A 358 -13.79 6.66 -5.13
C GLU A 358 -13.33 5.52 -4.20
N GLY A 359 -13.77 5.58 -2.94
CA GLY A 359 -13.59 4.51 -1.96
C GLY A 359 -14.40 3.26 -2.31
N VAL A 360 -13.77 2.09 -2.22
CA VAL A 360 -14.43 0.80 -2.46
C VAL A 360 -14.59 0.05 -1.14
N ALA A 361 -15.83 -0.27 -0.79
CA ALA A 361 -16.15 -1.03 0.41
C ALA A 361 -15.48 -2.42 0.41
N PRO A 362 -14.98 -2.90 1.57
CA PRO A 362 -14.44 -4.25 1.67
C PRO A 362 -15.44 -5.33 1.20
N PRO A 363 -14.99 -6.38 0.49
CA PRO A 363 -15.89 -7.43 0.00
C PRO A 363 -16.64 -8.11 1.16
N PHE A 364 -17.87 -8.53 0.91
CA PHE A 364 -18.70 -9.21 1.92
C PHE A 364 -18.00 -10.43 2.54
N SER A 365 -17.27 -11.21 1.75
CA SER A 365 -16.53 -12.39 2.24
C SER A 365 -15.55 -12.04 3.36
N VAL A 366 -14.81 -10.94 3.23
CA VAL A 366 -13.85 -10.46 4.24
C VAL A 366 -14.56 -10.09 5.52
N ARG A 367 -15.70 -9.38 5.40
CA ARG A 367 -16.53 -9.00 6.55
C ARG A 367 -17.07 -10.24 7.28
N PHE A 368 -17.54 -11.25 6.55
CA PHE A 368 -18.02 -12.51 7.13
C PHE A 368 -16.91 -13.30 7.83
N ILE A 369 -15.70 -13.33 7.28
CA ILE A 369 -14.55 -14.01 7.90
C ILE A 369 -14.19 -13.36 9.23
N SER A 370 -14.11 -12.02 9.26
CA SER A 370 -13.87 -11.27 10.51
C SER A 370 -14.96 -11.54 11.57
N LEU A 371 -16.23 -11.48 11.16
CA LEU A 371 -17.36 -11.80 12.02
C LEU A 371 -17.28 -13.24 12.56
N ALA A 372 -16.90 -14.20 11.72
CA ALA A 372 -16.75 -15.60 12.11
C ALA A 372 -15.67 -15.77 13.18
N TYR A 373 -14.51 -15.10 13.05
CA TYR A 373 -13.46 -15.12 14.08
C TYR A 373 -13.93 -14.53 15.40
N MET A 374 -14.54 -13.33 15.37
CA MET A 374 -15.05 -12.68 16.58
C MET A 374 -16.10 -13.55 17.29
N THR A 375 -17.01 -14.15 16.51
CA THR A 375 -18.04 -15.06 17.02
C THR A 375 -17.43 -16.33 17.61
N ALA A 376 -16.42 -16.91 16.95
CA ALA A 376 -15.74 -18.11 17.41
C ALA A 376 -15.10 -17.89 18.80
N PHE A 377 -14.46 -16.75 19.05
CA PHE A 377 -13.90 -16.43 20.37
C PHE A 377 -14.98 -16.39 21.45
N VAL A 378 -16.14 -15.77 21.17
CA VAL A 378 -17.26 -15.73 22.13
C VAL A 378 -17.81 -17.14 22.38
N ILE A 379 -18.00 -17.96 21.34
CA ILE A 379 -18.49 -19.34 21.47
C ILE A 379 -17.53 -20.18 22.32
N VAL A 380 -16.22 -20.08 22.07
CA VAL A 380 -15.19 -20.79 22.85
C VAL A 380 -15.27 -20.39 24.33
N GLY A 381 -15.34 -19.08 24.62
CA GLY A 381 -15.52 -18.58 25.98
C GLY A 381 -16.78 -19.16 26.63
N LEU A 382 -17.91 -19.14 25.91
CA LEU A 382 -19.20 -19.63 26.38
C LEU A 382 -19.17 -21.13 26.70
N LEU A 383 -18.58 -21.96 25.84
CA LEU A 383 -18.44 -23.40 26.08
C LEU A 383 -17.57 -23.69 27.31
N VAL A 384 -16.49 -22.93 27.50
CA VAL A 384 -15.65 -23.02 28.70
C VAL A 384 -16.44 -22.64 29.94
N GLY A 385 -17.16 -21.50 29.92
CA GLY A 385 -18.00 -21.05 31.04
C GLY A 385 -19.07 -22.07 31.43
N LEU A 386 -19.77 -22.64 30.45
CA LEU A 386 -20.76 -23.70 30.66
C LEU A 386 -20.14 -24.94 31.32
N ARG A 387 -18.99 -25.38 30.84
CA ARG A 387 -18.30 -26.57 31.36
C ARG A 387 -17.80 -26.35 32.79
N LEU A 388 -17.18 -25.21 33.07
CA LEU A 388 -16.71 -24.86 34.41
C LEU A 388 -17.87 -24.82 35.41
N ARG A 389 -18.99 -24.21 35.03
CA ARG A 389 -20.16 -24.13 35.90
C ARG A 389 -20.80 -25.50 36.16
N LYS A 390 -20.85 -26.38 35.16
CA LYS A 390 -21.35 -27.76 35.32
C LYS A 390 -20.51 -28.62 36.25
N ASN A 391 -19.20 -28.37 36.31
CA ASN A 391 -18.24 -29.16 37.08
C ASN A 391 -18.06 -28.68 38.52
N LEU A 392 -18.62 -27.53 38.90
CA LEU A 392 -18.58 -27.06 40.27
C LEU A 392 -19.52 -27.91 41.14
N PRO A 393 -19.01 -28.61 42.18
CA PRO A 393 -19.86 -29.33 43.11
C PRO A 393 -20.78 -28.33 43.82
N LEU A 394 -22.07 -28.67 43.90
CA LEU A 394 -23.02 -27.97 44.75
C LEU A 394 -22.57 -28.17 46.19
N HIS A 395 -21.87 -27.20 46.77
CA HIS A 395 -21.83 -27.08 48.21
C HIS A 395 -23.23 -26.66 48.65
N SER A 396 -24.00 -27.67 49.05
CA SER A 396 -25.28 -27.58 49.75
C SER A 396 -25.10 -27.01 51.13
#